data_AF-A0A972LDZ9-F1
#
_entry.id   AF-A0A972LDZ9-F1
#
_cell.length_a   1.000
_cell.length_b   1.000
_cell.length_c   1.000
_cell.angle_alpha   90.00
_cell.angle_beta   90.00
_cell.angle_gamma   90.00
#
_symmetry.space_group_name_H-M   'P 1'
#
loop_
_entity.id
_entity.type
_entity.pdbx_description
1 polymer ?
#
loop_
_entity_poly.entity_id
_entity_poly.type
_entity_poly.pdbx_seq_one_letter_code
_entity_poly.pdbx_strand_id
1 'polypeptide(L)'
;MKPLAKAFNALGYKPVPGAEKYQFIKTGVGNRETGSIKIDILTGPKKSFDGSRVKTDDRRAQPRPRVGIHAHPLDEALTLNEGLRKVVIDGNLSTGETWQGEVFLPHPYTFLMMKIFAFRDRLEDKDREFGRYHAIDMYSIVATITEDEWEGAKELSKRYAEDDYIKEAGSLVSTYFSSFTSLGIIRLRESPYYTPEFRIEEFISALQEIFPHK
;
A
#
# COMPACT_ATOMS: atom_id res chain seq x y z
N MET A 1 4.66 14.66 -14.10
CA MET A 1 5.51 14.82 -12.90
C MET A 1 5.85 16.27 -12.52
N LYS A 2 6.28 17.18 -13.43
CA LYS A 2 6.49 18.60 -13.05
C LYS A 2 5.26 19.27 -12.38
N PRO A 3 4.02 19.04 -12.85
CA PRO A 3 2.83 19.57 -12.17
C PRO A 3 2.67 19.06 -10.73
N LEU A 4 2.97 17.78 -10.48
CA LEU A 4 2.90 17.17 -9.15
C LEU A 4 3.90 17.82 -8.17
N ALA A 5 5.13 18.07 -8.61
CA ALA A 5 6.13 18.77 -7.80
C ALA A 5 5.69 20.19 -7.43
N LYS A 6 5.11 20.91 -8.39
CA LYS A 6 4.56 22.24 -8.16
C LYS A 6 3.40 22.19 -7.14
N ALA A 7 2.54 21.18 -7.23
CA ALA A 7 1.41 21.00 -6.33
C ALA A 7 1.86 20.76 -4.89
N PHE A 8 2.84 19.87 -4.64
CA PHE A 8 3.36 19.64 -3.28
C PHE A 8 3.93 20.92 -2.65
N ASN A 9 4.72 21.68 -3.41
CA ASN A 9 5.25 22.96 -2.94
C ASN A 9 4.14 23.96 -2.63
N ALA A 10 3.14 24.10 -3.52
CA ALA A 10 2.02 25.02 -3.33
C ALA A 10 1.15 24.65 -2.11
N LEU A 11 1.02 23.35 -1.82
CA LEU A 11 0.25 22.84 -0.68
C LEU A 11 1.04 22.83 0.64
N GLY A 12 2.32 23.24 0.63
CA GLY A 12 3.16 23.35 1.82
C GLY A 12 3.79 22.04 2.29
N TYR A 13 3.84 21.02 1.41
CA TYR A 13 4.59 19.79 1.71
C TYR A 13 6.10 20.04 1.64
N LYS A 14 6.83 19.43 2.57
CA LYS A 14 8.29 19.46 2.63
C LYS A 14 8.85 18.06 2.33
N PRO A 15 9.98 17.95 1.62
CA PRO A 15 10.63 16.66 1.42
C PRO A 15 11.10 16.06 2.74
N VAL A 16 10.97 14.75 2.90
CA VAL A 16 11.50 14.02 4.07
C VAL A 16 13.01 13.81 3.89
N PRO A 17 13.85 14.16 4.89
CA PRO A 17 15.30 13.92 4.82
C PRO A 17 15.65 12.46 4.53
N GLY A 18 16.60 12.23 3.62
CA GLY A 18 17.00 10.90 3.14
C GLY A 18 16.10 10.31 2.04
N ALA A 19 14.88 10.83 1.87
CA ALA A 19 13.88 10.37 0.91
C ALA A 19 13.28 11.52 0.07
N GLU A 20 14.06 12.59 -0.15
CA GLU A 20 13.60 13.90 -0.63
C GLU A 20 12.99 13.90 -2.04
N LYS A 21 13.09 12.78 -2.75
CA LYS A 21 12.61 12.63 -4.12
C LYS A 21 11.29 11.91 -4.23
N TYR A 22 10.84 11.23 -3.18
CA TYR A 22 9.65 10.37 -3.22
C TYR A 22 8.86 10.34 -1.91
N GLN A 23 9.30 11.04 -0.85
CA GLN A 23 8.52 11.19 0.38
C GLN A 23 8.38 12.66 0.77
N PHE A 24 7.16 13.06 1.12
CA PHE A 24 6.79 14.43 1.41
C PHE A 24 5.88 14.49 2.64
N ILE A 25 6.10 15.45 3.53
CA ILE A 25 5.31 15.62 4.75
C ILE A 25 4.77 17.05 4.86
N LYS A 26 3.51 17.16 5.28
CA LYS A 26 2.89 18.41 5.69
C LYS A 26 2.53 18.28 7.17
N THR A 27 3.12 19.11 8.02
CA THR A 27 2.88 19.08 9.46
C THR A 27 1.49 19.60 9.82
N GLY A 28 0.93 19.13 10.92
CA GLY A 28 -0.34 19.62 11.46
C GLY A 28 -0.25 21.06 11.98
N VAL A 29 -1.40 21.62 12.37
CA VAL A 29 -1.49 22.98 12.93
C VAL A 29 -0.53 23.12 14.12
N GLY A 30 0.23 24.22 14.14
CA GLY A 30 1.23 24.48 15.20
C GLY A 30 2.48 23.62 15.11
N ASN A 31 2.83 23.09 13.93
CA ASN A 31 3.98 22.19 13.70
C ASN A 31 3.93 20.91 14.53
N ARG A 32 2.73 20.43 14.85
CA ARG A 32 2.55 19.17 15.57
C ARG A 32 2.64 17.99 14.61
N GLU A 33 3.19 16.89 15.10
CA GLU A 33 3.18 15.59 14.40
C GLU A 33 1.75 15.05 14.28
N THR A 34 0.92 15.27 15.31
CA THR A 34 -0.51 14.97 15.27
C THR A 34 -1.19 15.78 14.16
N GLY A 35 -1.90 15.08 13.27
CA GLY A 35 -2.54 15.68 12.10
C GLY A 35 -1.58 16.01 10.96
N SER A 36 -0.33 15.51 11.01
CA SER A 36 0.56 15.54 9.86
C SER A 36 0.09 14.57 8.78
N ILE A 37 0.34 14.94 7.52
CA ILE A 37 0.04 14.11 6.35
C ILE A 37 1.35 13.80 5.66
N LYS A 38 1.65 12.51 5.52
CA LYS A 38 2.78 12.00 4.75
C LYS A 38 2.29 11.46 3.42
N ILE A 39 3.00 11.79 2.35
CA ILE A 39 2.80 11.26 1.00
C ILE A 39 4.06 10.53 0.58
N ASP A 40 3.91 9.25 0.28
CA ASP A 40 4.94 8.41 -0.31
C ASP A 40 4.56 8.14 -1.78
N ILE A 41 5.49 8.40 -2.69
CA ILE A 41 5.31 8.15 -4.12
C ILE A 41 5.87 6.78 -4.44
N LEU A 42 4.98 5.86 -4.72
CA LEU A 42 5.28 4.47 -5.00
C LEU A 42 5.02 4.19 -6.48
N THR A 43 5.65 3.13 -7.01
CA THR A 43 5.38 2.64 -8.36
C THR A 43 5.53 1.12 -8.41
N GLY A 44 5.16 0.54 -9.55
CA GLY A 44 5.19 -0.91 -9.74
C GLY A 44 6.61 -1.46 -9.83
N PRO A 45 6.73 -2.75 -10.18
CA PRO A 45 8.00 -3.45 -10.20
C PRO A 45 9.04 -2.80 -11.11
N LYS A 46 10.32 -2.97 -10.75
CA LYS A 46 11.44 -2.48 -11.57
C LYS A 46 11.38 -3.02 -13.00
N LYS A 47 11.02 -4.31 -13.16
CA LYS A 47 10.87 -4.99 -14.45
C LYS A 47 9.87 -4.31 -15.39
N SER A 48 8.87 -3.61 -14.85
CA SER A 48 7.89 -2.88 -15.66
C SER A 48 8.48 -1.68 -16.40
N PHE A 49 9.72 -1.30 -16.10
CA PHE A 49 10.42 -0.19 -16.74
C PHE A 49 11.48 -0.64 -17.75
N ASP A 50 11.64 -1.95 -17.99
CA ASP A 50 12.60 -2.46 -18.97
C ASP A 50 12.29 -1.95 -20.38
N GLY A 51 13.32 -1.50 -21.09
CA GLY A 51 13.18 -0.85 -22.39
C GLY A 51 12.60 0.57 -22.36
N SER A 52 12.23 1.09 -21.17
CA SER A 52 11.77 2.47 -21.01
C SER A 52 12.94 3.45 -20.80
N ARG A 53 12.63 4.75 -20.76
CA ARG A 53 13.59 5.80 -20.40
C ARG A 53 13.75 5.98 -18.89
N VAL A 54 12.98 5.28 -18.06
CA VAL A 54 13.07 5.36 -16.61
C VAL A 54 14.31 4.61 -16.14
N LYS A 55 15.14 5.26 -15.32
CA LYS A 55 16.27 4.59 -14.65
C LYS A 55 15.78 4.07 -13.31
N THR A 56 15.82 2.75 -13.11
CA THR A 56 15.45 2.09 -11.87
C THR A 56 16.69 1.63 -11.09
N ASP A 57 16.62 1.73 -9.77
CA ASP A 57 17.49 1.07 -8.80
C ASP A 57 16.59 0.59 -7.63
N ASP A 58 17.14 -0.12 -6.64
CA ASP A 58 16.35 -0.66 -5.51
C ASP A 58 15.64 0.42 -4.69
N ARG A 59 16.12 1.67 -4.77
CA ARG A 59 15.56 2.78 -4.00
C ARG A 59 14.55 3.58 -4.80
N ARG A 60 14.72 3.71 -6.12
CA ARG A 60 13.98 4.68 -6.92
C ARG A 60 13.85 4.33 -8.40
N ALA A 61 12.67 4.65 -8.93
CA ALA A 61 12.39 4.85 -10.34
C ALA A 61 12.52 6.34 -10.69
N GLN A 62 13.57 6.69 -11.43
CA GLN A 62 13.87 8.05 -11.87
C GLN A 62 13.43 8.27 -13.33
N PRO A 63 12.46 9.17 -13.61
CA PRO A 63 12.09 9.50 -14.98
C PRO A 63 13.21 10.26 -15.72
N ARG A 64 13.27 10.08 -17.05
CA ARG A 64 14.10 10.87 -17.96
C ARG A 64 13.23 11.58 -19.01
N PRO A 65 13.30 12.92 -19.16
CA PRO A 65 14.19 13.85 -18.46
C PRO A 65 13.89 13.97 -16.96
N ARG A 66 14.89 14.41 -16.18
CA ARG A 66 14.75 14.56 -14.71
C ARG A 66 13.78 15.70 -14.38
N VAL A 67 12.87 15.43 -13.45
CA VAL A 67 11.79 16.36 -13.04
C VAL A 67 11.77 16.65 -11.53
N GLY A 68 12.79 16.18 -10.79
CA GLY A 68 12.92 16.42 -9.35
C GLY A 68 12.08 15.50 -8.46
N ILE A 69 11.14 14.74 -9.03
CA ILE A 69 10.36 13.69 -8.36
C ILE A 69 10.70 12.32 -8.95
N HIS A 70 10.86 11.36 -8.06
CA HIS A 70 10.99 9.93 -8.34
C HIS A 70 9.84 9.17 -7.65
N ALA A 71 9.76 7.86 -7.88
CA ALA A 71 8.93 6.95 -7.11
C ALA A 71 9.80 5.85 -6.50
N HIS A 72 9.37 5.25 -5.39
CA HIS A 72 9.97 4.02 -4.87
C HIS A 72 9.32 2.81 -5.58
N PRO A 73 10.08 1.95 -6.27
CA PRO A 73 9.52 0.78 -6.94
C PRO A 73 9.18 -0.30 -5.90
N LEU A 74 8.03 -0.94 -6.08
CA LEU A 74 7.56 -2.06 -5.27
C LEU A 74 7.41 -3.27 -6.18
N ASP A 75 8.32 -4.23 -6.05
CA ASP A 75 8.33 -5.44 -6.87
C ASP A 75 7.16 -6.38 -6.53
N GLU A 76 6.66 -6.31 -5.29
CA GLU A 76 5.47 -7.01 -4.84
C GLU A 76 4.16 -6.42 -5.41
N ALA A 77 4.17 -5.16 -5.88
CA ALA A 77 3.00 -4.48 -6.42
C ALA A 77 2.80 -4.74 -7.91
N LEU A 78 2.94 -6.00 -8.34
CA LEU A 78 2.92 -6.38 -9.76
C LEU A 78 1.60 -6.05 -10.48
N THR A 79 0.49 -6.05 -9.74
CA THR A 79 -0.86 -5.74 -10.24
C THR A 79 -1.23 -4.25 -10.10
N LEU A 80 -0.26 -3.34 -9.88
CA LEU A 80 -0.53 -1.92 -9.60
C LEU A 80 -1.42 -1.24 -10.64
N ASN A 81 -1.31 -1.62 -11.91
CA ASN A 81 -2.09 -1.03 -13.01
C ASN A 81 -3.26 -1.91 -13.49
N GLU A 82 -3.56 -3.01 -12.78
CA GLU A 82 -4.64 -3.94 -13.11
C GLU A 82 -5.83 -3.76 -12.17
N GLY A 83 -7.05 -3.89 -12.69
CA GLY A 83 -8.27 -3.81 -11.87
C GLY A 83 -8.45 -2.46 -11.17
N LEU A 84 -7.91 -1.38 -11.75
CA LEU A 84 -8.00 -0.04 -11.18
C LEU A 84 -9.46 0.40 -11.04
N ARG A 85 -9.87 0.74 -9.81
CA ARG A 85 -11.21 1.26 -9.55
C ARG A 85 -11.21 2.77 -9.69
N LYS A 86 -11.99 3.25 -10.66
CA LYS A 86 -12.24 4.68 -10.83
C LYS A 86 -13.20 5.18 -9.73
N VAL A 87 -12.75 6.17 -8.98
CA VAL A 87 -13.53 6.89 -7.98
C VAL A 87 -13.57 8.35 -8.35
N VAL A 88 -14.76 8.93 -8.33
CA VAL A 88 -14.94 10.38 -8.50
C VAL A 88 -14.90 11.00 -7.11
N ILE A 89 -14.02 11.96 -6.92
CA ILE A 89 -13.93 12.78 -5.72
C ILE A 89 -14.50 14.15 -6.07
N ASP A 90 -15.59 14.53 -5.42
CA ASP A 90 -16.13 15.87 -5.43
C ASP A 90 -15.91 16.56 -4.08
N GLY A 91 -15.74 17.87 -4.12
CA GLY A 91 -15.55 18.67 -2.91
C GLY A 91 -15.13 20.09 -3.22
N ASN A 92 -14.58 20.77 -2.20
CA ASN A 92 -14.09 22.14 -2.34
C ASN A 92 -12.57 22.16 -2.16
N LEU A 93 -11.88 22.91 -3.02
CA LEU A 93 -10.46 23.21 -2.86
C LEU A 93 -10.25 24.09 -1.63
N SER A 94 -8.99 24.22 -1.18
CA SER A 94 -8.63 25.19 -0.12
C SER A 94 -8.92 26.64 -0.51
N THR A 95 -9.17 26.92 -1.79
CA THR A 95 -9.62 28.22 -2.31
C THR A 95 -11.12 28.45 -2.11
N GLY A 96 -11.89 27.44 -1.71
CA GLY A 96 -13.35 27.47 -1.62
C GLY A 96 -14.06 27.14 -2.94
N GLU A 97 -13.33 27.00 -4.05
CA GLU A 97 -13.88 26.62 -5.35
C GLU A 97 -14.33 25.16 -5.35
N THR A 98 -15.49 24.89 -5.97
CA THR A 98 -15.94 23.53 -6.21
C THR A 98 -14.99 22.84 -7.18
N TRP A 99 -14.70 21.57 -6.90
CA TRP A 99 -13.83 20.76 -7.71
C TRP A 99 -14.33 19.33 -7.75
N GLN A 100 -14.14 18.71 -8.91
CA GLN A 100 -14.40 17.31 -9.12
C GLN A 100 -13.23 16.73 -9.90
N GLY A 101 -12.79 15.55 -9.52
CA GLY A 101 -11.76 14.83 -10.25
C GLY A 101 -11.84 13.33 -10.05
N GLU A 102 -11.12 12.64 -10.92
CA GLU A 102 -11.09 11.19 -10.97
C GLU A 102 -9.79 10.69 -10.37
N VAL A 103 -9.90 9.70 -9.49
CA VAL A 103 -8.78 8.97 -8.91
C VAL A 103 -8.96 7.50 -9.22
N PHE A 104 -7.86 6.83 -9.55
CA PHE A 104 -7.84 5.40 -9.79
C PHE A 104 -7.19 4.72 -8.59
N LEU A 105 -7.98 3.92 -7.86
CA LEU A 105 -7.52 3.16 -6.73
C LEU A 105 -7.00 1.79 -7.21
N PRO A 106 -5.82 1.35 -6.74
CA PRO A 106 -5.37 -0.03 -6.92
C PRO A 106 -6.41 -1.04 -6.45
N HIS A 107 -6.44 -2.19 -7.12
CA HIS A 107 -7.27 -3.30 -6.70
C HIS A 107 -6.94 -3.73 -5.26
N PRO A 108 -7.91 -4.16 -4.42
CA PRO A 108 -7.66 -4.64 -3.05
C PRO A 108 -6.56 -5.70 -2.95
N TYR A 109 -6.45 -6.58 -3.94
CA TYR A 109 -5.36 -7.56 -4.06
C TYR A 109 -3.96 -6.91 -4.05
N THR A 110 -3.77 -5.81 -4.79
CA THR A 110 -2.52 -5.03 -4.79
C THR A 110 -2.24 -4.44 -3.42
N PHE A 111 -3.27 -3.90 -2.74
CA PHE A 111 -3.11 -3.37 -1.40
C PHE A 111 -2.74 -4.47 -0.38
N LEU A 112 -3.36 -5.64 -0.46
CA LEU A 112 -3.02 -6.78 0.39
C LEU A 112 -1.57 -7.22 0.19
N MET A 113 -1.13 -7.36 -1.06
CA MET A 113 0.28 -7.63 -1.39
C MET A 113 1.20 -6.61 -0.70
N MET A 114 0.97 -5.31 -0.92
CA MET A 114 1.79 -4.27 -0.30
C MET A 114 1.79 -4.33 1.24
N LYS A 115 0.65 -4.66 1.87
CA LYS A 115 0.55 -4.74 3.34
C LYS A 115 1.22 -6.00 3.91
N ILE A 116 1.16 -7.13 3.20
CA ILE A 116 1.87 -8.36 3.58
C ILE A 116 3.39 -8.11 3.63
N PHE A 117 3.94 -7.48 2.59
CA PHE A 117 5.37 -7.18 2.53
C PHE A 117 5.77 -6.07 3.52
N ALA A 118 4.94 -5.04 3.68
CA ALA A 118 5.17 -4.03 4.72
C ALA A 118 5.15 -4.64 6.14
N PHE A 119 4.31 -5.65 6.38
CA PHE A 119 4.32 -6.41 7.64
C PHE A 119 5.62 -7.20 7.80
N ARG A 120 6.06 -7.94 6.76
CA ARG A 120 7.33 -8.68 6.76
C ARG A 120 8.51 -7.79 7.13
N ASP A 121 8.60 -6.61 6.53
CA ASP A 121 9.70 -5.67 6.74
C ASP A 121 9.75 -5.10 8.17
N ARG A 122 8.70 -5.32 8.98
CA ARG A 122 8.58 -4.85 10.36
C ARG A 122 8.61 -5.98 11.39
N LEU A 123 8.87 -7.23 10.98
CA LEU A 123 8.88 -8.40 11.88
C LEU A 123 9.92 -8.27 13.01
N GLU A 124 11.11 -7.77 12.66
CA GLU A 124 12.24 -7.61 13.60
C GLU A 124 12.33 -6.21 14.21
N ASP A 125 11.38 -5.33 13.88
CA ASP A 125 11.43 -3.95 14.36
C ASP A 125 11.23 -3.94 15.89
N LYS A 126 12.17 -3.29 16.59
CA LYS A 126 12.09 -3.14 18.05
C LYS A 126 10.84 -2.36 18.43
N ASP A 127 10.42 -1.46 17.54
CA ASP A 127 9.18 -0.74 17.64
C ASP A 127 8.02 -1.55 17.04
N ARG A 128 7.34 -2.27 17.93
CA ARG A 128 6.20 -3.15 17.61
C ARG A 128 4.98 -2.39 17.06
N GLU A 129 5.00 -1.05 17.05
CA GLU A 129 3.90 -0.22 16.54
C GLU A 129 3.59 -0.46 15.07
N PHE A 130 4.59 -0.56 14.20
CA PHE A 130 4.32 -0.61 12.76
C PHE A 130 3.69 -1.93 12.29
N GLY A 131 4.09 -3.06 12.89
CA GLY A 131 3.54 -4.38 12.55
C GLY A 131 2.03 -4.49 12.83
N ARG A 132 1.54 -3.86 13.91
CA ARG A 132 0.12 -3.89 14.28
C ARG A 132 -0.78 -3.14 13.29
N TYR A 133 -0.29 -1.99 12.79
CA TYR A 133 -1.03 -1.19 11.81
C TYR A 133 -1.16 -1.90 10.47
N HIS A 134 -0.10 -2.59 10.00
CA HIS A 134 -0.19 -3.37 8.76
C HIS A 134 -1.13 -4.56 8.90
N ALA A 135 -1.13 -5.24 10.05
CA ALA A 135 -2.03 -6.37 10.29
C ALA A 135 -3.52 -5.94 10.33
N ILE A 136 -3.85 -4.81 10.96
CA ILE A 136 -5.23 -4.31 10.95
C ILE A 136 -5.66 -3.71 9.62
N ASP A 137 -4.74 -3.11 8.86
CA ASP A 137 -5.01 -2.65 7.50
C ASP A 137 -5.40 -3.84 6.60
N MET A 138 -4.70 -4.98 6.72
CA MET A 138 -5.06 -6.20 5.99
C MET A 138 -6.47 -6.67 6.34
N TYR A 139 -6.82 -6.71 7.62
CA TYR A 139 -8.19 -7.05 8.04
C TYR A 139 -9.22 -6.09 7.46
N SER A 140 -8.96 -4.78 7.50
CA SER A 140 -9.85 -3.76 6.97
C SER A 140 -10.05 -3.90 5.46
N ILE A 141 -8.99 -4.20 4.71
CA ILE A 141 -9.10 -4.46 3.27
C ILE A 141 -9.97 -5.69 3.00
N VAL A 142 -9.71 -6.81 3.68
CA VAL A 142 -10.51 -8.04 3.50
C VAL A 142 -11.96 -7.83 3.93
N ALA A 143 -12.22 -7.12 5.02
CA ALA A 143 -13.56 -6.87 5.54
C ALA A 143 -14.39 -5.92 4.64
N THR A 144 -13.73 -5.14 3.78
CA THR A 144 -14.38 -4.14 2.91
C THR A 144 -14.36 -4.50 1.43
N ILE A 145 -13.76 -5.64 1.07
CA ILE A 145 -13.72 -6.12 -0.31
C ILE A 145 -15.13 -6.45 -0.79
N THR A 146 -15.50 -5.99 -1.98
CA THR A 146 -16.78 -6.39 -2.60
C THR A 146 -16.69 -7.78 -3.22
N GLU A 147 -17.84 -8.40 -3.53
CA GLU A 147 -17.86 -9.70 -4.22
C GLU A 147 -17.14 -9.65 -5.57
N ASP A 148 -17.34 -8.60 -6.37
CA ASP A 148 -16.65 -8.42 -7.65
C ASP A 148 -15.13 -8.27 -7.46
N GLU A 149 -14.70 -7.49 -6.46
CA GLU A 149 -13.29 -7.34 -6.12
C GLU A 149 -12.69 -8.65 -5.57
N TRP A 150 -13.49 -9.47 -4.89
CA TRP A 150 -13.08 -10.79 -4.40
C TRP A 150 -12.82 -11.76 -5.55
N GLU A 151 -13.73 -11.86 -6.52
CA GLU A 151 -13.53 -12.68 -7.70
C GLU A 151 -12.32 -12.21 -8.52
N GLY A 152 -12.17 -10.89 -8.68
CA GLY A 152 -10.99 -10.29 -9.30
C GLY A 152 -9.70 -10.64 -8.57
N ALA A 153 -9.68 -10.64 -7.23
CA ALA A 153 -8.53 -11.03 -6.43
C ALA A 153 -8.14 -12.49 -6.66
N LYS A 154 -9.13 -13.40 -6.72
CA LYS A 154 -8.89 -14.82 -7.02
C LYS A 154 -8.34 -15.04 -8.42
N GLU A 155 -8.84 -14.28 -9.41
CA GLU A 155 -8.31 -14.35 -10.78
C GLU A 155 -6.84 -13.88 -10.83
N LEU A 156 -6.53 -12.73 -10.21
CA LEU A 156 -5.16 -12.21 -10.13
C LEU A 156 -4.23 -13.20 -9.43
N SER A 157 -4.67 -13.78 -8.31
CA SER A 157 -3.92 -14.82 -7.59
C SER A 157 -3.59 -16.02 -8.46
N LYS A 158 -4.59 -16.55 -9.20
CA LYS A 158 -4.38 -17.67 -10.13
C LYS A 158 -3.46 -17.31 -11.29
N ARG A 159 -3.66 -16.14 -11.90
CA ARG A 159 -2.89 -15.66 -13.05
C ARG A 159 -1.40 -15.52 -12.72
N TYR A 160 -1.10 -15.01 -11.53
CA TYR A 160 0.26 -14.75 -11.06
C TYR A 160 0.80 -15.79 -10.09
N ALA A 161 0.17 -16.97 -10.02
CA ALA A 161 0.51 -18.00 -9.04
C ALA A 161 1.95 -18.54 -9.15
N GLU A 162 2.63 -18.29 -10.27
CA GLU A 162 4.02 -18.69 -10.49
C GLU A 162 5.04 -17.58 -10.21
N ASP A 163 4.60 -16.33 -9.98
CA ASP A 163 5.47 -15.21 -9.62
C ASP A 163 6.00 -15.38 -8.19
N ASP A 164 7.30 -15.11 -8.01
CA ASP A 164 8.00 -15.34 -6.75
C ASP A 164 7.43 -14.50 -5.59
N TYR A 165 6.98 -13.27 -5.86
CA TYR A 165 6.37 -12.42 -4.83
C TYR A 165 5.01 -12.95 -4.39
N ILE A 166 4.25 -13.59 -5.28
CA ILE A 166 2.97 -14.21 -4.92
C ILE A 166 3.20 -15.47 -4.07
N LYS A 167 4.18 -16.30 -4.45
CA LYS A 167 4.58 -17.49 -3.67
C LYS A 167 5.09 -17.10 -2.28
N GLU A 168 5.89 -16.04 -2.20
CA GLU A 168 6.35 -15.49 -0.93
C GLU A 168 5.17 -14.97 -0.10
N ALA A 169 4.23 -14.22 -0.70
CA ALA A 169 3.04 -13.75 -0.01
C ALA A 169 2.23 -14.91 0.61
N GLY A 170 2.00 -15.99 -0.13
CA GLY A 170 1.33 -17.18 0.40
C GLY A 170 2.08 -17.84 1.56
N SER A 171 3.42 -17.85 1.48
CA SER A 171 4.28 -18.34 2.58
C SER A 171 4.21 -17.46 3.82
N LEU A 172 4.19 -16.13 3.65
CA LEU A 172 4.04 -15.16 4.74
C LEU A 172 2.67 -15.28 5.40
N VAL A 173 1.60 -15.43 4.62
CA VAL A 173 0.23 -15.65 5.12
C VAL A 173 0.15 -16.96 5.92
N SER A 174 0.66 -18.06 5.37
CA SER A 174 0.70 -19.35 6.05
C SER A 174 1.51 -19.31 7.36
N THR A 175 2.60 -18.55 7.39
CA THR A 175 3.49 -18.48 8.56
C THR A 175 2.93 -17.57 9.65
N TYR A 176 2.42 -16.39 9.29
CA TYR A 176 2.13 -15.33 10.25
C TYR A 176 0.64 -15.07 10.46
N PHE A 177 -0.24 -15.58 9.60
CA PHE A 177 -1.68 -15.30 9.66
C PHE A 177 -2.54 -16.57 9.60
N SER A 178 -1.99 -17.76 9.88
CA SER A 178 -2.72 -19.03 9.75
C SER A 178 -3.55 -19.44 10.96
N SER A 179 -3.38 -18.78 12.11
CA SER A 179 -4.08 -19.13 13.35
C SER A 179 -4.15 -17.96 14.33
N PHE A 180 -5.02 -18.07 15.33
CA PHE A 180 -5.14 -17.09 16.43
C PHE A 180 -3.85 -16.84 17.21
N THR A 181 -2.92 -17.80 17.20
CA THR A 181 -1.62 -17.70 17.89
C THR A 181 -0.49 -17.29 16.95
N SER A 182 -0.77 -17.14 15.65
CA SER A 182 0.22 -16.66 14.68
C SER A 182 0.53 -15.18 14.92
N LEU A 183 1.79 -14.79 14.70
CA LEU A 183 2.28 -13.47 15.06
C LEU A 183 1.47 -12.33 14.43
N GLY A 184 1.09 -12.44 13.16
CA GLY A 184 0.28 -11.44 12.47
C GLY A 184 -1.10 -11.25 13.10
N ILE A 185 -1.75 -12.32 13.55
CA ILE A 185 -3.03 -12.24 14.27
C ILE A 185 -2.84 -11.66 15.67
N ILE A 186 -1.74 -11.99 16.36
CA ILE A 186 -1.39 -11.35 17.64
C ILE A 186 -1.22 -9.84 17.42
N ARG A 187 -0.47 -9.42 16.39
CA ARG A 187 -0.26 -8.00 16.06
C ARG A 187 -1.56 -7.30 15.72
N LEU A 188 -2.45 -7.92 14.95
CA LEU A 188 -3.79 -7.38 14.67
C LEU A 188 -4.54 -7.05 15.97
N ARG A 189 -4.53 -7.99 16.93
CA ARG A 189 -5.24 -7.86 18.22
C ARG A 189 -4.61 -6.87 19.19
N GLU A 190 -3.34 -6.51 19.01
CA GLU A 190 -2.65 -5.44 19.74
C GLU A 190 -3.02 -4.03 19.25
N SER A 191 -3.76 -3.92 18.14
CA SER A 191 -4.21 -2.64 17.61
C SER A 191 -5.24 -1.99 18.54
N PRO A 192 -5.17 -0.66 18.79
CA PRO A 192 -6.20 0.04 19.56
C PRO A 192 -7.57 0.08 18.88
N TYR A 193 -7.65 -0.26 17.59
CA TYR A 193 -8.91 -0.34 16.84
C TYR A 193 -9.47 -1.77 16.74
N TYR A 194 -8.79 -2.76 17.32
CA TYR A 194 -9.34 -4.11 17.41
C TYR A 194 -10.52 -4.13 18.37
N THR A 195 -11.59 -4.84 17.98
CA THR A 195 -12.73 -5.10 18.85
C THR A 195 -13.05 -6.60 18.88
N PRO A 196 -13.66 -7.13 19.97
CA PRO A 196 -13.99 -8.55 20.09
C PRO A 196 -14.93 -9.08 19.00
N GLU A 197 -15.65 -8.20 18.31
CA GLU A 197 -16.59 -8.54 17.23
C GLU A 197 -15.89 -8.86 15.90
N PHE A 198 -14.56 -8.69 15.81
CA PHE A 198 -13.81 -9.01 14.61
C PHE A 198 -13.90 -10.50 14.29
N ARG A 199 -14.21 -10.78 13.02
CA ARG A 199 -14.41 -12.10 12.42
C ARG A 199 -13.06 -12.70 12.00
N ILE A 200 -12.23 -13.03 13.00
CA ILE A 200 -10.83 -13.42 12.78
C ILE A 200 -10.71 -14.77 12.05
N GLU A 201 -11.60 -15.73 12.32
CA GLU A 201 -11.59 -17.02 11.61
C GLU A 201 -11.89 -16.83 10.12
N GLU A 202 -12.90 -16.02 9.80
CA GLU A 202 -13.23 -15.70 8.42
C GLU A 202 -12.11 -14.93 7.74
N PHE A 203 -11.49 -13.97 8.44
CA PHE A 203 -10.34 -13.24 7.93
C PHE A 203 -9.16 -14.16 7.58
N ILE A 204 -8.81 -15.10 8.47
CA ILE A 204 -7.74 -16.08 8.24
C ILE A 204 -8.07 -16.93 7.01
N SER A 205 -9.29 -17.48 6.96
CA SER A 205 -9.75 -18.31 5.84
C SER A 205 -9.70 -17.55 4.52
N ALA A 206 -10.20 -16.32 4.50
CA ALA A 206 -10.20 -15.46 3.32
C ALA A 206 -8.77 -15.16 2.84
N LEU A 207 -7.87 -14.80 3.75
CA LEU A 207 -6.50 -14.47 3.38
C LEU A 207 -5.77 -15.69 2.80
N GLN A 208 -5.99 -16.88 3.35
CA GLN A 208 -5.43 -18.14 2.84
C GLN A 208 -6.02 -18.56 1.49
N GLU A 209 -7.29 -18.23 1.21
CA GLU A 209 -7.90 -18.48 -0.10
C GLU A 209 -7.27 -17.62 -1.20
N ILE A 210 -7.04 -16.33 -0.93
CA ILE A 210 -6.43 -15.40 -1.89
C ILE A 210 -4.93 -15.67 -2.04
N PHE A 211 -4.22 -16.02 -0.97
CA PHE A 211 -2.78 -16.26 -0.97
C PHE A 211 -2.47 -17.68 -0.47
N PRO A 212 -2.77 -18.72 -1.29
CA PRO A 212 -2.53 -20.09 -0.88
C PRO A 212 -1.02 -20.39 -0.81
N HIS A 213 -0.61 -21.13 0.22
CA HIS A 213 0.72 -21.72 0.26
C HIS A 213 0.72 -22.98 -0.62
N LYS A 214 1.53 -22.97 -1.67
CA LYS A 214 1.77 -24.12 -2.55
C LYS A 214 3.01 -24.87 -2.11
#